data_AF-A0A1C3HE55-F1
#
_entry.id   AF-A0A1C3HE55-F1
#
_cell.length_a   1.000
_cell.length_b   1.000
_cell.length_c   1.000
_cell.angle_alpha   90.00
_cell.angle_beta   90.00
_cell.angle_gamma   90.00
#
_symmetry.space_group_name_H-M   'P 1'
#
loop_
_entity.id
_entity.type
_entity.pdbx_description
1 polymer ?
#
loop_
_entity_poly.entity_id
_entity_poly.type
_entity_poly.pdbx_seq_one_letter_code
_entity_poly.pdbx_strand_id
1 'polypeptide(L)'
;MYEGYPDFQRIIICDDQRFVAAYRQNDAYYLYPQALSILAADPLAFSLDIVRSYSTESLYGWLNFTTQLQFAGEQSLQVFKQQYPDCAVKALPVLPGSLGFDVPIDYHSELYGRHYDTTWYSAQCSQFIILLNAASTQLIERTLLDETIGFNARLDGFVEGVSPRLAYRVEFDARVLILALAAGVEGAHAVGNTGIVFPYDGLTLYLSRNLTRLPLDIDPPPPANDPAGDLLLSQALLDRLYNLYGAPSAGPAAGNLAQILLTPPPHTGRTRCDLANVALTQRPLCFTLDPFAAAQQIAKVSPDTIIHRTTAPPLPAGEREINVFYAYPLGLQSGVTIDIQLTVPPGNIYPIEQTQTLALRPDRSWLTFKFHNSTLDAQPFFYQIRVNYPQDGVYRTLPGEQRRCDEDNLVLDYAALPCRFLTLYLDPTFAQQSRLGGPYHSADWRQTWALSASVPYFSAPILGDPTFTEATAYSLSGDGAVPLPAPIVQNATIGAYSFPQFGAQQATITVRLPPQSLSAVLSFQPQDSERTSERTFTHSQPSFVYKWNVTSIFAAGFRYKTPTGPWSPYVTGDQTIDIKGDTP
;
A
#
# COMPACT_ATOMS: atom_id res chain seq x y z
N MET A 1 2.62 -19.04 6.69
CA MET A 1 1.55 -18.30 5.99
C MET A 1 1.60 -16.80 6.30
N TYR A 2 1.77 -16.35 7.55
CA TYR A 2 1.77 -14.91 7.90
C TYR A 2 3.15 -14.24 8.03
N GLU A 3 4.23 -14.96 7.74
CA GLU A 3 5.59 -14.41 7.83
C GLU A 3 5.74 -13.22 6.88
N GLY A 4 6.36 -12.14 7.35
CA GLY A 4 6.57 -10.91 6.58
C GLY A 4 5.42 -9.90 6.66
N TYR A 5 4.25 -10.25 7.21
CA TYR A 5 3.17 -9.27 7.44
C TYR A 5 3.55 -8.27 8.55
N PRO A 6 3.07 -7.01 8.52
CA PRO A 6 3.22 -6.08 9.64
C PRO A 6 2.80 -6.69 10.98
N ASP A 7 3.66 -6.64 11.99
CA ASP A 7 3.40 -7.15 13.34
C ASP A 7 2.90 -6.01 14.23
N PHE A 8 1.58 -5.90 14.40
CA PHE A 8 0.97 -4.82 15.18
C PHE A 8 1.31 -4.87 16.68
N GLN A 9 1.95 -5.93 17.17
CA GLN A 9 2.50 -6.00 18.52
C GLN A 9 3.83 -5.25 18.66
N ARG A 10 4.56 -5.04 17.56
CA ARG A 10 5.93 -4.51 17.55
C ARG A 10 6.01 -3.24 16.71
N ILE A 11 5.48 -2.15 17.28
CA ILE A 11 5.55 -0.81 16.71
C ILE A 11 6.58 0.00 17.51
N ILE A 12 7.46 0.72 16.81
CA ILE A 12 8.40 1.67 17.40
C ILE A 12 8.20 3.04 16.78
N ILE A 13 8.46 4.08 17.56
CA ILE A 13 8.37 5.48 17.13
C ILE A 13 9.79 6.07 17.15
N CYS A 14 10.22 6.62 16.01
CA CYS A 14 11.52 7.26 15.86
C CYS A 14 11.33 8.52 15.01
N ASP A 15 11.77 9.69 15.48
CA ASP A 15 11.60 10.98 14.79
C ASP A 15 10.13 11.27 14.40
N ASP A 16 9.21 11.02 15.35
CA ASP A 16 7.74 11.08 15.16
C ASP A 16 7.17 10.14 14.08
N GLN A 17 7.99 9.25 13.52
CA GLN A 17 7.58 8.26 12.53
C GLN A 17 7.28 6.92 13.17
N ARG A 18 6.22 6.27 12.67
CA ARG A 18 5.84 4.93 13.11
C ARG A 18 6.48 3.89 12.19
N PHE A 19 7.22 2.97 12.81
CA PHE A 19 7.74 1.78 12.16
C PHE A 19 7.11 0.55 12.79
N VAL A 20 6.71 -0.42 11.97
CA VAL A 20 6.14 -1.70 12.43
C VAL A 20 7.02 -2.84 11.95
N ALA A 21 7.41 -3.73 12.86
CA ALA A 21 8.25 -4.87 12.50
C ALA A 21 7.52 -5.83 11.56
N ALA A 22 8.25 -6.59 10.77
CA ALA A 22 7.71 -7.69 9.99
C ALA A 22 7.62 -8.95 10.86
N TYR A 23 6.46 -9.62 10.86
CA TYR A 23 6.20 -10.79 11.67
C TYR A 23 7.16 -11.92 11.30
N ARG A 24 7.90 -12.42 12.29
CA ARG A 24 8.92 -13.48 12.16
C ARG A 24 10.08 -13.17 11.20
N GLN A 25 10.25 -11.91 10.79
CA GLN A 25 11.44 -11.45 10.07
C GLN A 25 12.19 -10.48 10.97
N ASN A 26 13.31 -10.96 11.54
CA ASN A 26 14.15 -10.11 12.37
C ASN A 26 14.72 -8.97 11.52
N ASP A 27 14.90 -7.82 12.17
CA ASP A 27 15.55 -6.66 11.56
C ASP A 27 14.87 -6.15 10.28
N ALA A 28 13.59 -6.43 10.09
CA ALA A 28 12.79 -5.93 8.98
C ALA A 28 11.61 -5.12 9.51
N TYR A 29 11.46 -3.89 9.00
CA TYR A 29 10.44 -2.94 9.42
C TYR A 29 9.74 -2.33 8.22
N TYR A 30 8.50 -1.91 8.44
CA TYR A 30 7.70 -1.11 7.53
C TYR A 30 7.52 0.29 8.09
N LEU A 31 7.74 1.30 7.26
CA LEU A 31 7.49 2.71 7.59
C LEU A 31 6.06 3.08 7.20
N TYR A 32 5.29 3.63 8.15
CA TYR A 32 3.97 4.19 7.84
C TYR A 32 4.08 5.40 6.91
N PRO A 33 3.13 5.58 5.98
CA PRO A 33 3.01 6.81 5.20
C PRO A 33 2.62 7.98 6.11
N GLN A 34 3.11 9.18 5.77
CA GLN A 34 2.79 10.43 6.46
C GLN A 34 1.63 11.19 5.81
N ALA A 35 1.57 11.15 4.48
CA ALA A 35 0.64 11.95 3.69
C ALA A 35 0.30 11.27 2.37
N LEU A 36 -0.61 11.89 1.63
CA LEU A 36 -1.00 11.49 0.29
C LEU A 36 -0.98 12.73 -0.61
N SER A 37 -0.52 12.58 -1.85
CA SER A 37 -0.58 13.64 -2.86
C SER A 37 -1.02 13.08 -4.20
N ILE A 38 -1.34 13.93 -5.17
CA ILE A 38 -1.37 13.51 -6.58
C ILE A 38 0.05 13.10 -7.01
N LEU A 39 0.14 12.05 -7.82
CA LEU A 39 1.40 11.58 -8.39
C LEU A 39 1.96 12.65 -9.33
N ALA A 40 3.12 13.21 -8.95
CA ALA A 40 3.85 14.20 -9.72
C ALA A 40 4.63 13.53 -10.87
N ALA A 41 3.91 13.09 -11.90
CA ALA A 41 4.48 12.60 -13.16
C ALA A 41 4.50 13.72 -14.21
N ASP A 42 5.23 13.51 -15.32
CA ASP A 42 5.16 14.34 -16.52
C ASP A 42 4.69 13.50 -17.72
N PRO A 43 3.47 13.74 -18.26
CA PRO A 43 2.48 14.71 -17.79
C PRO A 43 1.90 14.31 -16.41
N LEU A 44 1.30 15.28 -15.71
CA LEU A 44 0.66 15.05 -14.40
C LEU A 44 -0.33 13.88 -14.51
N ALA A 45 -0.35 13.00 -13.50
CA ALA A 45 -1.28 11.87 -13.47
C ALA A 45 -2.69 12.33 -13.07
N PHE A 46 -3.28 13.20 -13.88
CA PHE A 46 -4.56 13.86 -13.69
C PHE A 46 -5.15 14.26 -15.05
N SER A 47 -6.41 13.92 -15.31
CA SER A 47 -7.18 14.42 -16.44
C SER A 47 -8.65 14.59 -16.10
N LEU A 48 -9.27 15.59 -16.73
CA LEU A 48 -10.71 15.75 -16.86
C LEU A 48 -11.05 15.65 -18.33
N ASP A 49 -11.69 14.56 -18.73
CA ASP A 49 -12.20 14.40 -20.08
C ASP A 49 -13.68 14.76 -20.10
N ILE A 50 -14.05 15.68 -20.98
CA ILE A 50 -15.42 16.20 -21.14
C ILE A 50 -15.94 15.74 -22.50
N VAL A 51 -17.06 15.01 -22.49
CA VAL A 51 -17.73 14.53 -23.69
C VAL A 51 -19.04 15.27 -23.89
N ARG A 52 -19.18 15.85 -25.08
CA ARG A 52 -20.47 16.33 -25.57
C ARG A 52 -21.07 15.26 -26.48
N SER A 53 -22.22 14.73 -26.10
CA SER A 53 -22.95 13.75 -26.89
C SER A 53 -24.03 14.44 -27.73
N TYR A 54 -24.02 14.21 -29.04
CA TYR A 54 -25.08 14.69 -29.93
C TYR A 54 -26.36 13.86 -29.82
N SER A 55 -26.26 12.56 -29.50
CA SER A 55 -27.41 11.65 -29.45
C SER A 55 -28.28 11.86 -28.21
N THR A 56 -27.69 12.34 -27.12
CA THR A 56 -28.38 12.52 -25.82
C THR A 56 -28.49 13.98 -25.39
N GLU A 57 -28.00 14.93 -26.21
CA GLU A 57 -27.83 16.36 -25.87
C GLU A 57 -27.17 16.60 -24.49
N SER A 58 -26.38 15.63 -24.00
CA SER A 58 -25.82 15.64 -22.66
C SER A 58 -24.33 15.98 -22.65
N LEU A 59 -23.93 16.73 -21.64
CA LEU A 59 -22.53 16.95 -21.27
C LEU A 59 -22.23 16.03 -20.08
N TYR A 60 -21.23 15.19 -20.20
CA TYR A 60 -20.72 14.41 -19.07
C TYR A 60 -19.20 14.39 -19.13
N GLY A 61 -18.56 14.07 -18.01
CA GLY A 61 -17.12 13.97 -17.95
C GLY A 61 -16.68 12.76 -17.15
N TRP A 62 -15.41 12.45 -17.23
CA TRP A 62 -14.78 11.58 -16.25
C TRP A 62 -13.48 12.21 -15.76
N LEU A 63 -13.34 12.19 -14.44
CA LEU A 63 -12.16 12.64 -13.73
C LEU A 63 -11.28 11.43 -13.46
N ASN A 64 -10.03 11.47 -13.93
CA ASN A 64 -9.04 10.42 -13.75
C ASN A 64 -7.82 11.00 -13.04
N PHE A 65 -7.41 10.42 -11.93
CA PHE A 65 -6.16 10.82 -11.28
C PHE A 65 -5.56 9.68 -10.46
N THR A 66 -4.25 9.78 -10.26
CA THR A 66 -3.48 8.84 -9.45
C THR A 66 -2.93 9.56 -8.23
N THR A 67 -3.22 9.02 -7.05
CA THR A 67 -2.62 9.44 -5.79
C THR A 67 -1.38 8.62 -5.48
N GLN A 68 -0.44 9.18 -4.72
CA GLN A 68 0.78 8.51 -4.23
C GLN A 68 0.95 8.76 -2.74
N LEU A 69 1.23 7.68 -1.99
CA LEU A 69 1.60 7.73 -0.58
C LEU A 69 2.99 8.37 -0.41
N GLN A 70 3.08 9.34 0.50
CA GLN A 70 4.30 10.03 0.86
C GLN A 70 4.83 9.45 2.17
N PHE A 71 6.06 8.94 2.14
CA PHE A 71 6.75 8.38 3.30
C PHE A 71 7.75 9.41 3.85
N ALA A 72 8.24 9.18 5.07
CA ALA A 72 9.15 10.09 5.74
C ALA A 72 10.36 10.47 4.88
N GLY A 73 10.81 11.72 5.03
CA GLY A 73 12.01 12.22 4.37
C GLY A 73 13.27 11.47 4.80
N GLU A 74 14.33 11.59 3.99
CA GLU A 74 15.61 10.89 4.19
C GLU A 74 16.17 11.05 5.61
N GLN A 75 15.94 12.20 6.25
CA GLN A 75 16.40 12.48 7.61
C GLN A 75 15.85 11.48 8.64
N SER A 76 14.54 11.19 8.65
CA SER A 76 13.95 10.26 9.62
C SER A 76 14.44 8.82 9.40
N LEU A 77 14.63 8.42 8.14
CA LEU A 77 15.24 7.12 7.80
C LEU A 77 16.71 7.04 8.24
N GLN A 78 17.47 8.13 8.15
CA GLN A 78 18.83 8.20 8.68
C GLN A 78 18.86 8.08 10.21
N VAL A 79 17.98 8.79 10.92
CA VAL A 79 17.87 8.70 12.40
C VAL A 79 17.51 7.28 12.82
N PHE A 80 16.55 6.65 12.15
CA PHE A 80 16.21 5.25 12.36
C PHE A 80 17.43 4.33 12.21
N LYS A 81 18.15 4.45 11.08
CA LYS A 81 19.34 3.64 10.81
C LYS A 81 20.47 3.85 11.82
N GLN A 82 20.61 5.05 12.40
CA GLN A 82 21.61 5.28 13.45
C GLN A 82 21.30 4.49 14.74
N GLN A 83 20.02 4.30 15.05
CA GLN A 83 19.57 3.52 16.21
C GLN A 83 19.53 2.02 15.90
N TYR A 84 19.21 1.66 14.65
CA TYR A 84 18.99 0.28 14.19
C TYR A 84 19.76 0.02 12.87
N PRO A 85 21.11 -0.04 12.90
CA PRO A 85 21.95 -0.07 11.70
C PRO A 85 21.71 -1.31 10.82
N ASP A 86 21.47 -2.46 11.44
CA ASP A 86 21.28 -3.74 10.75
C ASP A 86 19.85 -3.94 10.23
N CYS A 87 18.93 -3.01 10.50
CA CYS A 87 17.53 -3.16 10.14
C CYS A 87 17.22 -2.65 8.73
N ALA A 88 16.49 -3.44 7.94
CA ALA A 88 15.91 -3.06 6.67
C ALA A 88 14.55 -2.37 6.87
N VAL A 89 14.28 -1.35 6.04
CA VAL A 89 13.01 -0.60 6.03
C VAL A 89 12.36 -0.67 4.66
N LYS A 90 11.06 -1.00 4.63
CA LYS A 90 10.21 -0.99 3.44
C LYS A 90 9.06 0.00 3.63
N ALA A 91 8.48 0.46 2.52
CA ALA A 91 7.21 1.18 2.57
C ALA A 91 6.11 0.25 3.10
N LEU A 92 5.29 0.72 4.05
CA LEU A 92 4.15 -0.05 4.53
C LEU A 92 3.13 -0.26 3.40
N PRO A 93 2.70 -1.50 3.12
CA PRO A 93 1.69 -1.77 2.12
C PRO A 93 0.33 -1.29 2.61
N VAL A 94 -0.34 -0.44 1.83
CA VAL A 94 -1.69 0.04 2.13
C VAL A 94 -2.63 -0.46 1.04
N LEU A 95 -3.71 -1.12 1.48
CA LEU A 95 -4.84 -1.44 0.61
C LEU A 95 -5.72 -0.20 0.52
N PRO A 96 -6.04 0.30 -0.68
CA PRO A 96 -6.98 1.40 -0.78
C PRO A 96 -8.37 0.95 -0.33
N GLY A 97 -9.13 1.86 0.26
CA GLY A 97 -10.55 1.70 0.49
C GLY A 97 -11.30 2.58 -0.52
N SER A 98 -11.81 3.70 -0.03
CA SER A 98 -12.67 4.59 -0.81
C SER A 98 -12.20 6.04 -0.74
N LEU A 99 -12.52 6.80 -1.78
CA LEU A 99 -12.34 8.23 -1.85
C LEU A 99 -13.67 8.95 -1.61
N GLY A 100 -13.69 9.97 -0.78
CA GLY A 100 -14.83 10.90 -0.63
C GLY A 100 -14.42 12.34 -0.90
N PHE A 101 -15.32 13.15 -1.45
CA PHE A 101 -15.12 14.59 -1.62
C PHE A 101 -15.88 15.38 -0.55
N ASP A 102 -15.23 16.44 -0.08
CA ASP A 102 -15.84 17.52 0.68
C ASP A 102 -15.88 18.76 -0.21
N VAL A 103 -17.10 19.15 -0.59
CA VAL A 103 -17.38 20.25 -1.51
C VAL A 103 -17.87 21.43 -0.68
N PRO A 104 -17.47 22.69 -0.96
CA PRO A 104 -17.96 23.83 -0.18
C PRO A 104 -19.48 23.89 -0.18
N ILE A 105 -20.07 24.24 0.96
CA ILE A 105 -21.52 24.18 1.23
C ILE A 105 -22.35 24.95 0.19
N ASP A 106 -21.78 26.01 -0.39
CA ASP A 106 -22.44 26.84 -1.41
C ASP A 106 -22.62 26.14 -2.76
N TYR A 107 -21.98 24.99 -2.97
CA TYR A 107 -22.05 24.22 -4.22
C TYR A 107 -22.74 22.87 -3.98
N HIS A 108 -24.02 22.76 -4.37
CA HIS A 108 -24.74 21.48 -4.39
C HIS A 108 -24.16 20.55 -5.47
N SER A 109 -23.34 19.58 -5.06
CA SER A 109 -22.73 18.60 -5.95
C SER A 109 -23.08 17.18 -5.53
N GLU A 110 -23.36 16.32 -6.51
CA GLU A 110 -23.55 14.88 -6.26
C GLU A 110 -22.25 14.16 -5.85
N LEU A 111 -21.10 14.84 -5.94
CA LEU A 111 -19.83 14.33 -5.42
C LEU A 111 -19.82 14.26 -3.89
N TYR A 112 -20.60 15.13 -3.23
CA TYR A 112 -20.69 15.15 -1.78
C TYR A 112 -21.50 13.96 -1.26
N GLY A 113 -20.97 13.28 -0.23
CA GLY A 113 -21.63 12.13 0.40
C GLY A 113 -21.59 10.84 -0.44
N ARG A 114 -20.90 10.84 -1.59
CA ARG A 114 -20.58 9.63 -2.35
C ARG A 114 -19.17 9.15 -2.02
N HIS A 115 -19.00 7.84 -2.12
CA HIS A 115 -17.72 7.17 -1.99
C HIS A 115 -17.36 6.52 -3.32
N TYR A 116 -16.10 6.65 -3.70
CA TYR A 116 -15.57 6.14 -4.97
C TYR A 116 -14.50 5.10 -4.67
N ASP A 117 -14.73 3.89 -5.16
CA ASP A 117 -13.75 2.82 -5.05
C ASP A 117 -12.57 3.06 -5.98
N THR A 118 -11.43 2.51 -5.59
CA THR A 118 -10.23 2.60 -6.41
C THR A 118 -10.39 1.75 -7.67
N THR A 119 -9.96 2.26 -8.81
CA THR A 119 -10.00 1.54 -10.09
C THR A 119 -8.84 0.55 -10.17
N TRP A 120 -7.65 0.96 -9.74
CA TRP A 120 -6.47 0.10 -9.62
C TRP A 120 -5.49 0.64 -8.56
N TYR A 121 -4.64 -0.22 -8.00
CA TYR A 121 -3.60 0.19 -7.05
C TYR A 121 -2.30 -0.58 -7.22
N SER A 122 -1.21 0.08 -6.84
CA SER A 122 0.14 -0.48 -6.75
C SER A 122 0.64 -0.42 -5.30
N ALA A 123 1.93 -0.65 -5.08
CA ALA A 123 2.54 -0.57 -3.75
C ALA A 123 2.45 0.83 -3.10
N GLN A 124 2.35 1.89 -3.88
CA GLN A 124 2.30 3.27 -3.37
C GLN A 124 1.24 4.14 -4.03
N CYS A 125 0.65 3.70 -5.14
CA CYS A 125 -0.26 4.52 -5.93
C CYS A 125 -1.66 3.91 -5.93
N SER A 126 -2.67 4.78 -5.89
CA SER A 126 -4.08 4.41 -6.07
C SER A 126 -4.68 5.29 -7.14
N GLN A 127 -5.31 4.68 -8.15
CA GLN A 127 -5.90 5.37 -9.28
C GLN A 127 -7.43 5.38 -9.19
N PHE A 128 -8.01 6.54 -9.45
CA PHE A 128 -9.45 6.75 -9.42
C PHE A 128 -9.94 7.21 -10.79
N ILE A 129 -11.04 6.62 -11.25
CA ILE A 129 -11.82 7.12 -12.39
C ILE A 129 -13.24 7.37 -11.90
N ILE A 130 -13.70 8.60 -12.06
CA ILE A 130 -14.98 9.07 -11.51
C ILE A 130 -15.82 9.63 -12.64
N LEU A 131 -16.95 8.98 -12.92
CA LEU A 131 -17.93 9.48 -13.89
C LEU A 131 -18.70 10.65 -13.29
N LEU A 132 -18.78 11.74 -14.04
CA LEU A 132 -19.39 13.00 -13.65
C LEU A 132 -20.62 13.27 -14.51
N ASN A 133 -21.72 13.63 -13.85
CA ASN A 133 -22.88 14.22 -14.54
C ASN A 133 -22.53 15.63 -15.04
N ALA A 134 -23.46 16.27 -15.78
CA ALA A 134 -23.24 17.60 -16.35
C ALA A 134 -22.86 18.67 -15.30
N ALA A 135 -23.56 18.70 -14.16
CA ALA A 135 -23.36 19.69 -13.11
C ALA A 135 -22.00 19.50 -12.41
N SER A 136 -21.65 18.28 -12.02
CA SER A 136 -20.36 17.94 -11.43
C SER A 136 -19.21 18.20 -12.42
N THR A 137 -19.41 17.92 -13.70
CA THR A 137 -18.40 18.21 -14.75
C THR A 137 -18.09 19.70 -14.81
N GLN A 138 -19.12 20.55 -14.89
CA GLN A 138 -18.96 22.00 -14.93
C GLN A 138 -18.32 22.54 -13.65
N LEU A 139 -18.68 21.96 -12.49
CA LEU A 139 -18.11 22.35 -11.20
C LEU A 139 -16.62 22.03 -11.12
N ILE A 140 -16.20 20.82 -11.53
CA ILE A 140 -14.78 20.43 -11.56
C ILE A 140 -14.02 21.25 -12.60
N GLU A 141 -14.57 21.44 -13.80
CA GLU A 141 -13.95 22.29 -14.83
C GLU A 141 -13.73 23.72 -14.30
N ARG A 142 -14.74 24.31 -13.65
CA ARG A 142 -14.61 25.63 -13.03
C ARG A 142 -13.56 25.64 -11.92
N THR A 143 -13.53 24.61 -11.08
CA THR A 143 -12.54 24.47 -9.99
C THR A 143 -11.12 24.42 -10.54
N LEU A 144 -10.91 23.74 -11.66
CA LEU A 144 -9.59 23.67 -12.29
C LEU A 144 -9.16 25.02 -12.89
N LEU A 145 -10.12 25.80 -13.40
CA LEU A 145 -9.86 27.09 -14.05
C LEU A 145 -9.86 28.29 -13.07
N ASP A 146 -10.47 28.15 -11.89
CA ASP A 146 -10.71 29.20 -10.89
C ASP A 146 -10.31 28.70 -9.49
N GLU A 147 -9.40 29.40 -8.80
CA GLU A 147 -8.90 29.04 -7.46
C GLU A 147 -9.92 29.26 -6.33
N THR A 148 -11.09 29.85 -6.60
CA THR A 148 -12.03 30.22 -5.54
C THR A 148 -12.79 29.06 -4.91
N ILE A 149 -12.75 27.85 -5.48
CA ILE A 149 -13.51 26.70 -4.98
C ILE A 149 -12.58 25.74 -4.22
N GLY A 150 -12.63 25.78 -2.89
CA GLY A 150 -11.83 24.89 -2.02
C GLY A 150 -12.39 23.47 -2.02
N PHE A 151 -11.78 22.55 -2.77
CA PHE A 151 -12.14 21.13 -2.76
C PHE A 151 -11.18 20.35 -1.86
N ASN A 152 -11.74 19.56 -0.95
CA ASN A 152 -10.96 18.58 -0.22
C ASN A 152 -11.40 17.18 -0.63
N ALA A 153 -10.46 16.26 -0.62
CA ALA A 153 -10.75 14.84 -0.73
C ALA A 153 -10.16 14.11 0.48
N ARG A 154 -10.80 12.99 0.79
CA ARG A 154 -10.35 12.04 1.78
C ARG A 154 -10.19 10.69 1.12
N LEU A 155 -9.04 10.06 1.32
CA LEU A 155 -8.81 8.66 1.00
C LEU A 155 -8.81 7.83 2.28
N ASP A 156 -9.71 6.86 2.38
CA ASP A 156 -9.66 5.80 3.38
C ASP A 156 -8.91 4.59 2.80
N GLY A 157 -8.17 3.87 3.64
CA GLY A 157 -7.41 2.67 3.30
C GLY A 157 -7.17 1.78 4.51
N PHE A 158 -6.46 0.67 4.32
CA PHE A 158 -6.26 -0.35 5.34
C PHE A 158 -4.85 -0.92 5.30
N VAL A 159 -4.33 -1.25 6.48
CA VAL A 159 -3.11 -2.04 6.64
C VAL A 159 -3.53 -3.42 7.11
N GLU A 160 -3.14 -4.45 6.35
CA GLU A 160 -3.33 -5.84 6.72
C GLU A 160 -2.10 -6.35 7.48
N GLY A 161 -2.28 -6.79 8.71
CA GLY A 161 -1.18 -7.19 9.60
C GLY A 161 -1.56 -8.25 10.62
N VAL A 162 -0.56 -8.78 11.31
CA VAL A 162 -0.72 -9.74 12.40
C VAL A 162 -1.13 -8.98 13.65
N SER A 163 -2.31 -9.33 14.17
CA SER A 163 -2.84 -8.80 15.42
C SER A 163 -1.98 -9.22 16.62
N PRO A 164 -1.92 -8.42 17.72
CA PRO A 164 -1.16 -8.78 18.90
C PRO A 164 -1.53 -10.15 19.46
N ARG A 165 -0.52 -10.92 19.89
CA ARG A 165 -0.71 -12.25 20.46
C ARG A 165 -0.50 -12.18 21.96
N LEU A 166 -1.59 -12.30 22.72
CA LEU A 166 -1.60 -12.16 24.17
C LEU A 166 -2.18 -13.41 24.80
N ALA A 167 -1.66 -13.81 25.96
CA ALA A 167 -2.10 -15.02 26.66
C ALA A 167 -3.43 -14.83 27.42
N TYR A 168 -4.45 -14.32 26.73
CA TYR A 168 -5.80 -14.11 27.24
C TYR A 168 -6.83 -14.84 26.41
N ARG A 169 -7.86 -15.34 27.09
CA ARG A 169 -9.11 -15.79 26.51
C ARG A 169 -10.19 -14.81 26.90
N VAL A 170 -10.91 -14.31 25.91
CA VAL A 170 -11.99 -13.35 26.12
C VAL A 170 -13.29 -13.98 25.65
N GLU A 171 -14.29 -13.97 26.52
CA GLU A 171 -15.63 -14.45 26.22
C GLU A 171 -16.65 -13.34 26.45
N PHE A 172 -17.61 -13.21 25.53
CA PHE A 172 -18.60 -12.14 25.55
C PHE A 172 -19.80 -12.49 24.69
N ASP A 173 -20.91 -11.76 24.89
CA ASP A 173 -21.99 -11.72 23.90
C ASP A 173 -21.70 -10.59 22.90
N ALA A 174 -21.48 -10.93 21.64
CA ALA A 174 -21.07 -9.97 20.62
C ALA A 174 -22.13 -8.88 20.37
N ARG A 175 -23.41 -9.24 20.41
CA ARG A 175 -24.51 -8.27 20.24
C ARG A 175 -24.53 -7.30 21.42
N VAL A 176 -24.47 -7.82 22.64
CA VAL A 176 -24.50 -6.99 23.86
C VAL A 176 -23.27 -6.10 23.93
N LEU A 177 -22.08 -6.61 23.60
CA LEU A 177 -20.85 -5.84 23.58
C LEU A 177 -20.90 -4.71 22.56
N ILE A 178 -21.26 -4.99 21.29
CA ILE A 178 -21.31 -3.97 20.23
C ILE A 178 -22.31 -2.87 20.59
N LEU A 179 -23.47 -3.21 21.15
CA LEU A 179 -24.47 -2.23 21.60
C LEU A 179 -24.00 -1.42 22.81
N ALA A 180 -23.29 -2.04 23.77
CA ALA A 180 -22.69 -1.33 24.89
C ALA A 180 -21.59 -0.35 24.46
N LEU A 181 -20.80 -0.72 23.44
CA LEU A 181 -19.81 0.17 22.84
C LEU A 181 -20.49 1.34 22.13
N ALA A 182 -21.56 1.09 21.37
CA ALA A 182 -22.32 2.13 20.67
C ALA A 182 -22.90 3.18 21.62
N ALA A 183 -23.29 2.78 22.83
CA ALA A 183 -23.82 3.71 23.84
C ALA A 183 -22.75 4.57 24.51
N GLY A 184 -21.48 4.15 24.47
CA GLY A 184 -20.39 4.79 25.21
C GLY A 184 -19.35 5.53 24.37
N VAL A 185 -19.18 5.16 23.11
CA VAL A 185 -18.19 5.76 22.21
C VAL A 185 -18.76 7.01 21.56
N GLU A 186 -18.11 8.15 21.79
CA GLU A 186 -18.47 9.42 21.15
C GLU A 186 -18.30 9.32 19.62
N GLY A 187 -19.28 9.83 18.87
CA GLY A 187 -19.31 9.78 17.41
C GLY A 187 -19.80 8.45 16.82
N ALA A 188 -20.09 7.44 17.65
CA ALA A 188 -20.74 6.22 17.18
C ALA A 188 -22.18 6.50 16.73
N HIS A 189 -22.57 5.95 15.59
CA HIS A 189 -23.92 6.13 15.04
C HIS A 189 -24.37 4.93 14.21
N ALA A 190 -25.67 4.68 14.19
CA ALA A 190 -26.25 3.62 13.36
C ALA A 190 -26.28 4.05 11.89
N VAL A 191 -25.98 3.12 10.99
CA VAL A 191 -26.10 3.31 9.53
C VAL A 191 -27.09 2.30 8.99
N GLY A 192 -28.24 2.81 8.55
CA GLY A 192 -29.36 1.99 8.08
C GLY A 192 -29.83 0.96 9.11
N ASN A 193 -30.18 -0.23 8.64
CA ASN A 193 -30.53 -1.39 9.48
C ASN A 193 -29.36 -2.38 9.64
N THR A 194 -28.16 -2.02 9.16
CA THR A 194 -27.10 -2.98 8.85
C THR A 194 -25.93 -2.94 9.81
N GLY A 195 -25.67 -1.84 10.53
CA GLY A 195 -24.58 -1.81 11.51
C GLY A 195 -24.41 -0.47 12.23
N ILE A 196 -23.32 -0.37 12.98
CA ILE A 196 -22.95 0.80 13.78
C ILE A 196 -21.54 1.22 13.37
N VAL A 197 -21.38 2.47 12.98
CA VAL A 197 -20.09 3.07 12.62
C VAL A 197 -19.44 3.62 13.88
N PHE A 198 -18.13 3.40 14.00
CA PHE A 198 -17.31 3.85 15.11
C PHE A 198 -16.06 4.59 14.62
N PRO A 199 -15.69 5.72 15.24
CA PRO A 199 -14.34 6.26 15.14
C PRO A 199 -13.34 5.25 15.71
N TYR A 200 -12.36 4.80 14.91
CA TYR A 200 -11.48 3.67 15.26
C TYR A 200 -10.62 3.95 16.50
N ASP A 201 -9.96 5.12 16.55
CA ASP A 201 -9.12 5.51 17.68
C ASP A 201 -9.95 5.74 18.94
N GLY A 202 -11.14 6.35 18.78
CA GLY A 202 -12.08 6.58 19.88
C GLY A 202 -12.60 5.28 20.49
N LEU A 203 -12.94 4.30 19.65
CA LEU A 203 -13.37 2.97 20.09
C LEU A 203 -12.24 2.22 20.80
N THR A 204 -11.03 2.24 20.24
CA THR A 204 -9.85 1.61 20.87
C THR A 204 -9.57 2.19 22.25
N LEU A 205 -9.61 3.52 22.37
CA LEU A 205 -9.38 4.22 23.62
C LEU A 205 -10.51 3.94 24.64
N TYR A 206 -11.76 3.94 24.20
CA TYR A 206 -12.90 3.63 25.05
C TYR A 206 -12.83 2.21 25.61
N LEU A 207 -12.50 1.21 24.78
CA LEU A 207 -12.26 -0.16 25.20
C LEU A 207 -11.20 -0.22 26.32
N SER A 208 -10.03 0.39 26.08
CA SER A 208 -8.91 0.36 27.03
C SER A 208 -9.24 0.93 28.40
N ARG A 209 -10.11 1.94 28.45
CA ARG A 209 -10.52 2.62 29.69
C ARG A 209 -11.66 1.93 30.43
N ASN A 210 -12.35 0.98 29.78
CA ASN A 210 -13.59 0.40 30.30
C ASN A 210 -13.62 -1.13 30.30
N LEU A 211 -12.49 -1.82 30.11
CA LEU A 211 -12.41 -3.28 30.06
C LEU A 211 -13.17 -3.98 31.20
N THR A 212 -13.08 -3.47 32.44
CA THR A 212 -13.73 -4.04 33.62
C THR A 212 -15.23 -3.74 33.74
N ARG A 213 -15.74 -2.78 32.95
CA ARG A 213 -17.16 -2.37 32.95
C ARG A 213 -17.94 -2.94 31.78
N LEU A 214 -17.23 -3.38 30.74
CA LEU A 214 -17.82 -3.98 29.57
C LEU A 214 -18.24 -5.43 29.85
N PRO A 215 -19.21 -5.97 29.09
CA PRO A 215 -19.71 -7.34 29.25
C PRO A 215 -18.70 -8.37 28.70
N LEU A 216 -17.52 -8.42 29.32
CA LEU A 216 -16.38 -9.25 28.94
C LEU A 216 -15.99 -10.14 30.12
N ASP A 217 -15.75 -11.42 29.85
CA ASP A 217 -15.06 -12.33 30.74
C ASP A 217 -13.65 -12.58 30.20
N ILE A 218 -12.61 -12.20 30.97
CA ILE A 218 -11.22 -12.21 30.54
C ILE A 218 -10.43 -13.13 31.47
N ASP A 219 -9.84 -14.19 30.90
CA ASP A 219 -9.04 -15.19 31.61
C ASP A 219 -7.61 -15.26 31.04
N PRO A 220 -6.56 -15.05 31.86
CA PRO A 220 -6.59 -14.59 33.24
C PRO A 220 -7.04 -13.11 33.34
N PRO A 221 -7.46 -12.62 34.52
CA PRO A 221 -7.81 -11.21 34.67
C PRO A 221 -6.61 -10.30 34.36
N PRO A 222 -6.81 -9.14 33.70
CA PRO A 222 -5.74 -8.18 33.44
C PRO A 222 -5.08 -7.68 34.73
N PRO A 223 -3.75 -7.44 34.73
CA PRO A 223 -3.06 -6.81 35.85
C PRO A 223 -3.67 -5.45 36.21
N ALA A 224 -3.70 -5.12 37.50
CA ALA A 224 -4.12 -3.79 37.93
C ALA A 224 -3.06 -2.73 37.55
N ASN A 225 -3.51 -1.56 37.08
CA ASN A 225 -2.67 -0.41 36.75
C ASN A 225 -1.63 -0.65 35.64
N ASP A 226 -2.02 -1.32 34.55
CA ASP A 226 -1.19 -1.45 33.35
C ASP A 226 -1.88 -0.83 32.11
N PRO A 227 -1.86 0.50 31.95
CA PRO A 227 -2.52 1.17 30.83
C PRO A 227 -1.98 0.76 29.46
N ALA A 228 -0.69 0.38 29.37
CA ALA A 228 -0.07 -0.06 28.13
C ALA A 228 -0.55 -1.48 27.77
N GLY A 229 -0.60 -2.38 28.76
CA GLY A 229 -1.20 -3.70 28.62
C GLY A 229 -2.69 -3.64 28.26
N ASP A 230 -3.46 -2.78 28.92
CA ASP A 230 -4.90 -2.58 28.65
C ASP A 230 -5.16 -2.08 27.22
N LEU A 231 -4.33 -1.15 26.73
CA LEU A 231 -4.41 -0.66 25.35
C LEU A 231 -4.10 -1.78 24.36
N LEU A 232 -3.03 -2.56 24.58
CA LEU A 232 -2.64 -3.65 23.70
C LEU A 232 -3.68 -4.78 23.68
N LEU A 233 -4.26 -5.11 24.84
CA LEU A 233 -5.37 -6.04 24.98
C LEU A 233 -6.60 -5.57 24.23
N SER A 234 -6.94 -4.28 24.35
CA SER A 234 -8.08 -3.67 23.66
C SER A 234 -7.89 -3.66 22.14
N GLN A 235 -6.69 -3.39 21.66
CA GLN A 235 -6.35 -3.49 20.24
C GLN A 235 -6.51 -4.93 19.74
N ALA A 236 -5.98 -5.93 20.47
CA ALA A 236 -6.12 -7.34 20.11
C ALA A 236 -7.59 -7.79 20.09
N LEU A 237 -8.38 -7.37 21.08
CA LEU A 237 -9.82 -7.66 21.14
C LEU A 237 -10.58 -6.98 20.00
N LEU A 238 -10.29 -5.71 19.71
CA LEU A 238 -10.91 -4.98 18.62
C LEU A 238 -10.58 -5.61 17.26
N ASP A 239 -9.34 -6.02 17.04
CA ASP A 239 -8.93 -6.74 15.84
C ASP A 239 -9.75 -8.04 15.67
N ARG A 240 -9.99 -8.82 16.75
CA ARG A 240 -10.84 -10.02 16.70
C ARG A 240 -12.31 -9.68 16.44
N LEU A 241 -12.81 -8.63 17.08
CA LEU A 241 -14.19 -8.17 16.90
C LEU A 241 -14.43 -7.71 15.46
N TYR A 242 -13.48 -6.96 14.90
CA TYR A 242 -13.50 -6.52 13.51
C TYR A 242 -13.42 -7.71 12.54
N ASN A 243 -12.57 -8.70 12.78
CA ASN A 243 -12.49 -9.88 11.92
C ASN A 243 -13.79 -10.69 11.87
N LEU A 244 -14.57 -10.69 12.95
CA LEU A 244 -15.82 -11.47 13.05
C LEU A 244 -17.04 -10.70 12.56
N TYR A 245 -17.11 -9.40 12.85
CA TYR A 245 -18.33 -8.59 12.70
C TYR A 245 -18.08 -7.24 12.03
N GLY A 246 -16.84 -6.97 11.64
CA GLY A 246 -16.41 -5.69 11.11
C GLY A 246 -16.45 -5.62 9.59
N ALA A 247 -16.55 -4.41 9.09
CA ALA A 247 -16.32 -4.08 7.70
C ALA A 247 -15.64 -2.70 7.58
N PRO A 248 -14.93 -2.43 6.47
CA PRO A 248 -14.55 -1.08 6.06
C PRO A 248 -15.71 -0.09 6.20
N SER A 249 -15.43 1.09 6.73
CA SER A 249 -16.37 2.22 6.70
C SER A 249 -15.62 3.47 6.26
N ALA A 250 -16.12 4.10 5.22
CA ALA A 250 -15.63 5.41 4.83
C ALA A 250 -16.02 6.43 5.90
N GLY A 251 -15.09 7.32 6.25
CA GLY A 251 -15.40 8.40 7.17
C GLY A 251 -15.94 9.64 6.45
N PRO A 252 -16.41 10.65 7.19
CA PRO A 252 -16.80 11.92 6.59
C PRO A 252 -15.61 12.55 5.88
N ALA A 253 -15.83 13.08 4.67
CA ALA A 253 -14.78 13.67 3.85
C ALA A 253 -14.14 14.92 4.50
N ALA A 254 -14.91 15.67 5.29
CA ALA A 254 -14.45 16.84 6.04
C ALA A 254 -13.55 16.54 7.25
N GLY A 255 -13.37 15.26 7.63
CA GLY A 255 -12.64 14.86 8.83
C GLY A 255 -11.48 13.92 8.54
N ASN A 256 -10.45 13.92 9.39
CA ASN A 256 -9.33 12.98 9.31
C ASN A 256 -9.43 11.85 10.37
N LEU A 257 -10.65 11.34 10.60
CA LEU A 257 -10.93 10.32 11.61
C LEU A 257 -11.28 8.99 10.94
N ALA A 258 -10.38 8.02 11.00
CA ALA A 258 -10.63 6.67 10.50
C ALA A 258 -11.86 6.04 11.17
N GLN A 259 -12.70 5.35 10.38
CA GLN A 259 -13.92 4.72 10.86
C GLN A 259 -13.96 3.23 10.51
N ILE A 260 -14.69 2.46 11.31
CA ILE A 260 -15.03 1.07 11.03
C ILE A 260 -16.52 0.85 11.26
N LEU A 261 -17.10 -0.09 10.53
CA LEU A 261 -18.46 -0.58 10.77
C LEU A 261 -18.38 -1.86 11.60
N LEU A 262 -19.19 -1.99 12.65
CA LEU A 262 -19.44 -3.27 13.32
C LEU A 262 -20.92 -3.62 13.19
N THR A 263 -21.18 -4.85 12.75
CA THR A 263 -22.54 -5.38 12.57
C THR A 263 -22.93 -6.25 13.77
N PRO A 264 -23.84 -5.80 14.65
CA PRO A 264 -24.28 -6.62 15.76
C PRO A 264 -25.04 -7.85 15.25
N PRO A 265 -24.71 -9.08 15.71
CA PRO A 265 -25.44 -10.28 15.32
C PRO A 265 -26.96 -10.17 15.61
N PRO A 266 -27.82 -10.83 14.82
CA PRO A 266 -29.27 -10.72 14.97
C PRO A 266 -29.78 -11.32 16.30
N HIS A 267 -29.04 -12.26 16.88
CA HIS A 267 -29.37 -12.94 18.12
C HIS A 267 -28.21 -12.85 19.13
N THR A 268 -28.54 -12.90 20.42
CA THR A 268 -27.57 -13.05 21.51
C THR A 268 -26.87 -14.40 21.41
N GLY A 269 -25.58 -14.45 21.75
CA GLY A 269 -24.77 -15.65 21.66
C GLY A 269 -23.36 -15.46 22.20
N ARG A 270 -22.81 -16.52 22.80
CA ARG A 270 -21.46 -16.53 23.37
C ARG A 270 -20.41 -16.61 22.25
N THR A 271 -19.58 -15.58 22.15
CA THR A 271 -18.37 -15.54 21.34
C THR A 271 -17.16 -15.79 22.25
N ARG A 272 -16.22 -16.61 21.78
CA ARG A 272 -14.95 -16.87 22.47
C ARG A 272 -13.79 -16.56 21.56
N CYS A 273 -12.89 -15.70 22.03
CA CYS A 273 -11.66 -15.33 21.34
C CYS A 273 -10.45 -15.78 22.17
N ASP A 274 -9.58 -16.61 21.59
CA ASP A 274 -8.25 -16.86 22.15
C ASP A 274 -7.27 -15.87 21.50
N LEU A 275 -6.77 -14.92 22.29
CA LEU A 275 -5.91 -13.85 21.80
C LEU A 275 -4.46 -14.32 21.59
N ALA A 276 -4.09 -15.53 22.01
CA ALA A 276 -2.76 -16.08 21.77
C ALA A 276 -2.60 -16.57 20.32
N ASN A 277 -3.72 -16.88 19.66
CA ASN A 277 -3.74 -17.36 18.29
C ASN A 277 -3.34 -16.25 17.31
N VAL A 278 -2.49 -16.62 16.36
CA VAL A 278 -2.08 -15.73 15.27
C VAL A 278 -3.27 -15.49 14.35
N ALA A 279 -3.63 -14.22 14.12
CA ALA A 279 -4.67 -13.83 13.19
C ALA A 279 -4.24 -12.59 12.40
N LEU A 280 -4.59 -12.56 11.13
CA LEU A 280 -4.53 -11.34 10.32
C LEU A 280 -5.74 -10.47 10.61
N THR A 281 -5.56 -9.16 10.55
CA THR A 281 -6.61 -8.17 10.73
C THR A 281 -6.28 -6.93 9.90
N GLN A 282 -7.30 -6.12 9.62
CA GLN A 282 -7.15 -4.87 8.90
C GLN A 282 -7.35 -3.70 9.85
N ARG A 283 -6.39 -2.78 9.86
CA ARG A 283 -6.50 -1.52 10.62
C ARG A 283 -6.66 -0.35 9.65
N PRO A 284 -7.63 0.55 9.88
CA PRO A 284 -7.91 1.62 8.95
C PRO A 284 -6.83 2.71 9.00
N LEU A 285 -6.60 3.35 7.86
CA LEU A 285 -5.82 4.57 7.66
C LEU A 285 -6.66 5.56 6.88
N CYS A 286 -6.46 6.86 7.10
CA CYS A 286 -7.08 7.89 6.28
C CYS A 286 -6.11 9.03 6.00
N PHE A 287 -6.26 9.63 4.83
CA PHE A 287 -5.48 10.78 4.38
C PHE A 287 -6.43 11.84 3.83
N THR A 288 -6.13 13.10 4.14
CA THR A 288 -6.77 14.25 3.50
C THR A 288 -5.82 14.83 2.47
N LEU A 289 -6.35 15.26 1.33
CA LEU A 289 -5.59 15.96 0.30
C LEU A 289 -6.47 16.97 -0.43
N ASP A 290 -5.84 17.98 -1.01
CA ASP A 290 -6.43 18.76 -2.10
C ASP A 290 -6.09 18.02 -3.41
N PRO A 291 -7.08 17.38 -4.07
CA PRO A 291 -6.84 16.62 -5.29
C PRO A 291 -6.58 17.50 -6.51
N PHE A 292 -6.85 18.81 -6.43
CA PHE A 292 -6.83 19.72 -7.57
C PHE A 292 -5.73 20.78 -7.52
N ALA A 293 -5.11 21.03 -6.36
CA ALA A 293 -4.07 22.05 -6.21
C ALA A 293 -3.01 22.01 -7.32
N ALA A 294 -2.41 20.84 -7.59
CA ALA A 294 -1.39 20.69 -8.64
C ALA A 294 -1.98 20.87 -10.05
N ALA A 295 -3.19 20.34 -10.28
CA ALA A 295 -3.89 20.43 -11.56
C ALA A 295 -4.29 21.89 -11.89
N GLN A 296 -4.73 22.67 -10.92
CA GLN A 296 -5.05 24.09 -11.06
C GLN A 296 -3.84 24.91 -11.53
N GLN A 297 -2.65 24.64 -10.98
CA GLN A 297 -1.43 25.35 -11.40
C GLN A 297 -1.11 25.09 -12.88
N ILE A 298 -1.33 23.87 -13.36
CA ILE A 298 -1.15 23.53 -14.78
C ILE A 298 -2.25 24.17 -15.62
N ALA A 299 -3.52 24.05 -15.20
CA ALA A 299 -4.67 24.56 -15.95
C ALA A 299 -4.62 26.07 -16.18
N LYS A 300 -4.05 26.84 -15.24
CA LYS A 300 -3.85 28.29 -15.41
C LYS A 300 -2.94 28.67 -16.58
N VAL A 301 -1.97 27.82 -16.90
CA VAL A 301 -0.98 28.09 -17.96
C VAL A 301 -1.37 27.38 -19.25
N SER A 302 -1.83 26.13 -19.15
CA SER A 302 -2.14 25.27 -20.28
C SER A 302 -3.32 24.35 -19.96
N PRO A 303 -4.58 24.84 -19.99
CA PRO A 303 -5.76 24.04 -19.66
C PRO A 303 -5.86 22.72 -20.43
N ASP A 304 -5.51 22.74 -21.71
CA ASP A 304 -5.70 21.61 -22.62
C ASP A 304 -4.75 20.42 -22.35
N THR A 305 -3.77 20.56 -21.45
CA THR A 305 -2.92 19.42 -21.04
C THR A 305 -3.59 18.51 -20.02
N ILE A 306 -4.65 18.98 -19.36
CA ILE A 306 -5.40 18.19 -18.37
C ILE A 306 -6.90 18.20 -18.60
N ILE A 307 -7.45 19.20 -19.31
CA ILE A 307 -8.87 19.27 -19.67
C ILE A 307 -9.02 18.94 -21.16
N HIS A 308 -9.53 17.76 -21.47
CA HIS A 308 -9.75 17.35 -22.85
C HIS A 308 -11.22 17.45 -23.20
N ARG A 309 -11.54 17.98 -24.38
CA ARG A 309 -12.93 18.12 -24.83
C ARG A 309 -13.10 17.31 -26.11
N THR A 310 -14.01 16.35 -26.07
CA THR A 310 -14.32 15.51 -27.24
C THR A 310 -15.81 15.55 -27.51
N THR A 311 -16.17 15.33 -28.78
CA THR A 311 -17.57 15.25 -29.20
C THR A 311 -17.81 13.86 -29.75
N ALA A 312 -18.73 13.12 -29.12
CA ALA A 312 -19.04 11.77 -29.54
C ALA A 312 -19.86 11.82 -30.85
N PRO A 313 -19.52 11.00 -31.87
CA PRO A 313 -20.34 10.90 -33.06
C PRO A 313 -21.72 10.32 -32.70
N PRO A 314 -22.77 10.61 -33.50
CA PRO A 314 -24.07 10.01 -33.28
C PRO A 314 -24.00 8.49 -33.43
N LEU A 315 -24.66 7.78 -32.51
CA LEU A 315 -24.79 6.32 -32.57
C LEU A 315 -25.67 5.91 -33.77
N PRO A 316 -25.30 4.86 -34.52
CA PRO A 316 -26.18 4.28 -35.53
C PRO A 316 -27.52 3.83 -34.91
N ALA A 317 -28.61 3.97 -35.68
CA ALA A 317 -29.92 3.54 -35.21
C ALA A 317 -29.95 2.03 -34.93
N GLY A 318 -30.46 1.64 -33.75
CA GLY A 318 -30.59 0.23 -33.35
C GLY A 318 -29.36 -0.38 -32.67
N GLU A 319 -28.30 0.41 -32.45
CA GLU A 319 -27.13 -0.01 -31.68
C GLU A 319 -27.14 0.54 -30.24
N ARG A 320 -26.48 -0.19 -29.34
CA ARG A 320 -26.14 0.21 -27.97
C ARG A 320 -24.64 0.16 -27.81
N GLU A 321 -24.06 1.24 -27.31
CA GLU A 321 -22.67 1.26 -26.85
C GLU A 321 -22.62 1.25 -25.33
N ILE A 322 -21.75 0.41 -24.76
CA ILE A 322 -21.45 0.38 -23.34
C ILE A 322 -19.96 0.68 -23.19
N ASN A 323 -19.62 1.79 -22.54
CA ASN A 323 -18.22 2.12 -22.25
C ASN A 323 -17.82 1.56 -20.90
N VAL A 324 -16.66 0.90 -20.87
CA VAL A 324 -16.05 0.35 -19.67
C VAL A 324 -14.75 1.08 -19.41
N PHE A 325 -14.71 1.89 -18.37
CA PHE A 325 -13.54 2.65 -17.93
C PHE A 325 -12.70 1.84 -16.95
N TYR A 326 -11.39 1.90 -17.10
CA TYR A 326 -10.46 1.11 -16.30
C TYR A 326 -9.09 1.76 -16.20
N ALA A 327 -8.36 1.36 -15.16
CA ALA A 327 -6.95 1.65 -14.98
C ALA A 327 -6.16 0.37 -15.31
N TYR A 328 -5.24 0.44 -16.28
CA TYR A 328 -4.45 -0.73 -16.64
C TYR A 328 -3.40 -1.05 -15.56
N PRO A 329 -3.26 -2.32 -15.15
CA PRO A 329 -2.24 -2.72 -14.19
C PRO A 329 -0.82 -2.41 -14.67
N LEU A 330 -0.16 -1.44 -14.05
CA LEU A 330 1.25 -1.14 -14.36
C LEU A 330 2.13 -2.35 -14.06
N GLY A 331 2.99 -2.70 -15.03
CA GLY A 331 3.90 -3.84 -14.89
C GLY A 331 3.24 -5.21 -14.93
N LEU A 332 2.03 -5.33 -15.50
CA LEU A 332 1.35 -6.63 -15.66
C LEU A 332 2.28 -7.66 -16.31
N GLN A 333 2.47 -8.79 -15.63
CA GLN A 333 3.39 -9.84 -16.05
C GLN A 333 3.12 -10.28 -17.49
N SER A 334 4.18 -10.43 -18.28
CA SER A 334 4.07 -10.86 -19.68
C SER A 334 3.29 -12.18 -19.79
N GLY A 335 2.31 -12.19 -20.69
CA GLY A 335 1.43 -13.33 -20.91
C GLY A 335 0.20 -13.35 -20.00
N VAL A 336 0.10 -12.51 -18.98
CA VAL A 336 -1.15 -12.30 -18.24
C VAL A 336 -2.02 -11.29 -18.97
N THR A 337 -3.32 -11.56 -19.09
CA THR A 337 -4.31 -10.58 -19.58
C THR A 337 -5.48 -10.46 -18.62
N ILE A 338 -6.11 -9.29 -18.62
CA ILE A 338 -7.39 -9.06 -17.94
C ILE A 338 -8.41 -8.75 -19.02
N ASP A 339 -9.48 -9.54 -19.07
CA ASP A 339 -10.55 -9.37 -20.04
C ASP A 339 -11.88 -9.10 -19.35
N ILE A 340 -12.76 -8.39 -20.04
CA ILE A 340 -14.13 -8.12 -19.60
C ILE A 340 -15.08 -8.79 -20.56
N GLN A 341 -15.91 -9.68 -20.03
CA GLN A 341 -17.04 -10.25 -20.74
C GLN A 341 -18.29 -9.46 -20.36
N LEU A 342 -18.95 -8.86 -21.35
CA LEU A 342 -20.25 -8.22 -21.20
C LEU A 342 -21.33 -9.05 -21.87
N THR A 343 -22.47 -9.18 -21.19
CA THR A 343 -23.65 -9.88 -21.68
C THR A 343 -24.86 -8.97 -21.57
N VAL A 344 -25.55 -8.77 -22.69
CA VAL A 344 -26.81 -8.05 -22.78
C VAL A 344 -27.95 -9.08 -22.93
N PRO A 345 -28.98 -9.04 -22.07
CA PRO A 345 -30.06 -10.01 -22.11
C PRO A 345 -30.87 -9.92 -23.42
N PRO A 346 -31.57 -11.01 -23.79
CA PRO A 346 -32.52 -11.00 -24.90
C PRO A 346 -33.71 -10.08 -24.59
N GLY A 347 -34.32 -9.52 -25.64
CA GLY A 347 -35.47 -8.63 -25.52
C GLY A 347 -36.42 -8.73 -26.71
N ASN A 348 -37.42 -7.84 -26.74
CA ASN A 348 -38.51 -7.90 -27.73
C ASN A 348 -38.07 -7.51 -29.16
N ILE A 349 -37.02 -6.71 -29.31
CA ILE A 349 -36.44 -6.31 -30.61
C ILE A 349 -35.42 -7.35 -31.07
N TYR A 350 -34.52 -7.73 -30.17
CA TYR A 350 -33.48 -8.72 -30.43
C TYR A 350 -33.59 -9.88 -29.42
N PRO A 351 -34.17 -11.04 -29.81
CA PRO A 351 -34.59 -12.09 -28.87
C PRO A 351 -33.45 -13.05 -28.47
N ILE A 352 -32.20 -12.72 -28.77
CA ILE A 352 -31.03 -13.57 -28.50
C ILE A 352 -30.10 -12.80 -27.56
N GLU A 353 -29.56 -13.50 -26.56
CA GLU A 353 -28.51 -12.95 -25.68
C GLU A 353 -27.27 -12.55 -26.50
N GLN A 354 -26.71 -11.39 -26.21
CA GLN A 354 -25.52 -10.90 -26.91
C GLN A 354 -24.35 -10.83 -25.93
N THR A 355 -23.25 -11.47 -26.27
CA THR A 355 -22.04 -11.49 -25.46
C THR A 355 -20.84 -11.00 -26.26
N GLN A 356 -20.06 -10.11 -25.66
CA GLN A 356 -18.77 -9.67 -26.18
C GLN A 356 -17.69 -9.80 -25.11
N THR A 357 -16.46 -10.07 -25.55
CA THR A 357 -15.28 -10.07 -24.68
C THR A 357 -14.25 -9.14 -25.29
N LEU A 358 -13.70 -8.23 -24.48
CA LEU A 358 -12.57 -7.42 -24.87
C LEU A 358 -11.51 -7.43 -23.76
N ALA A 359 -10.24 -7.47 -24.15
CA ALA A 359 -9.10 -7.38 -23.24
C ALA A 359 -8.78 -5.92 -22.90
N LEU A 360 -8.40 -5.66 -21.65
CA LEU A 360 -7.83 -4.39 -21.23
C LEU A 360 -6.53 -4.11 -22.00
N ARG A 361 -6.23 -2.84 -22.27
CA ARG A 361 -5.04 -2.42 -23.02
C ARG A 361 -4.28 -1.33 -22.27
N PRO A 362 -2.93 -1.33 -22.30
CA PRO A 362 -2.12 -0.36 -21.57
C PRO A 362 -2.20 1.06 -22.14
N ASP A 363 -2.59 1.22 -23.40
CA ASP A 363 -2.64 2.50 -24.12
C ASP A 363 -4.02 3.19 -24.05
N ARG A 364 -4.96 2.65 -23.26
CA ARG A 364 -6.33 3.15 -23.16
C ARG A 364 -6.83 3.14 -21.73
N SER A 365 -7.74 4.07 -21.43
CA SER A 365 -8.47 4.14 -20.15
C SER A 365 -9.93 3.70 -20.27
N TRP A 366 -10.39 3.31 -21.47
CA TRP A 366 -11.71 2.72 -21.68
C TRP A 366 -11.77 1.75 -22.87
N LEU A 367 -12.79 0.89 -22.84
CA LEU A 367 -13.23 0.02 -23.93
C LEU A 367 -14.67 0.37 -24.31
N THR A 368 -15.02 0.22 -25.58
CA THR A 368 -16.39 0.39 -26.07
C THR A 368 -16.88 -0.95 -26.58
N PHE A 369 -17.94 -1.47 -25.96
CA PHE A 369 -18.65 -2.66 -26.40
C PHE A 369 -19.86 -2.24 -27.23
N LYS A 370 -20.11 -2.96 -28.33
CA LYS A 370 -21.19 -2.63 -29.27
C LYS A 370 -22.18 -3.77 -29.37
N PHE A 371 -23.42 -3.50 -29.05
CA PHE A 371 -24.53 -4.46 -29.09
C PHE A 371 -25.66 -3.93 -29.96
N HIS A 372 -26.54 -4.81 -30.41
CA HIS A 372 -27.85 -4.39 -30.92
C HIS A 372 -28.80 -4.08 -29.76
N ASN A 373 -29.70 -3.12 -29.94
CA ASN A 373 -30.75 -2.84 -28.96
C ASN A 373 -31.71 -4.03 -28.87
N SER A 374 -31.76 -4.69 -27.70
CA SER A 374 -32.73 -5.77 -27.48
C SER A 374 -34.12 -5.25 -27.14
N THR A 375 -34.23 -4.02 -26.64
CA THR A 375 -35.47 -3.36 -26.19
C THR A 375 -35.49 -1.88 -26.59
N LEU A 376 -36.67 -1.25 -26.53
CA LEU A 376 -36.79 0.21 -26.69
C LEU A 376 -36.36 0.95 -25.41
N ASP A 377 -36.63 0.34 -24.26
CA ASP A 377 -36.28 0.88 -22.95
C ASP A 377 -34.86 0.47 -22.53
N ALA A 378 -34.24 1.24 -21.64
CA ALA A 378 -32.96 0.91 -21.03
C ALA A 378 -33.06 -0.41 -20.26
N GLN A 379 -32.13 -1.33 -20.53
CA GLN A 379 -32.03 -2.62 -19.87
C GLN A 379 -30.68 -2.77 -19.17
N PRO A 380 -30.61 -3.47 -18.03
CA PRO A 380 -29.33 -3.79 -17.43
C PRO A 380 -28.46 -4.65 -18.35
N PHE A 381 -27.17 -4.62 -18.11
CA PHE A 381 -26.23 -5.60 -18.64
C PHE A 381 -25.51 -6.32 -17.50
N PHE A 382 -24.90 -7.46 -17.83
CA PHE A 382 -24.08 -8.23 -16.91
C PHE A 382 -22.64 -8.18 -17.35
N TYR A 383 -21.72 -8.12 -16.39
CA TYR A 383 -20.29 -8.13 -16.65
C TYR A 383 -19.56 -9.14 -15.78
N GLN A 384 -18.47 -9.69 -16.31
CA GLN A 384 -17.56 -10.57 -15.60
C GLN A 384 -16.12 -10.21 -15.97
N ILE A 385 -15.30 -9.95 -14.95
CA ILE A 385 -13.86 -9.75 -15.13
C ILE A 385 -13.17 -11.11 -15.11
N ARG A 386 -12.22 -11.33 -16.02
CA ARG A 386 -11.48 -12.59 -16.13
C ARG A 386 -9.99 -12.32 -16.20
N VAL A 387 -9.21 -13.05 -15.41
CA VAL A 387 -7.74 -13.00 -15.45
C VAL A 387 -7.24 -14.24 -16.15
N ASN A 388 -6.54 -14.06 -17.27
CA ASN A 388 -5.93 -15.15 -18.03
C ASN A 388 -4.43 -15.19 -17.75
N TYR A 389 -3.86 -16.38 -17.55
CA TYR A 389 -2.43 -16.55 -17.27
C TYR A 389 -1.91 -17.87 -17.85
N PRO A 390 -0.63 -17.96 -18.23
CA PRO A 390 -0.03 -19.17 -18.77
C PRO A 390 0.39 -20.13 -17.65
N GLN A 391 0.00 -21.40 -17.72
CA GLN A 391 0.44 -22.47 -16.82
C GLN A 391 0.71 -23.74 -17.63
N ASP A 392 1.91 -24.30 -17.52
CA ASP A 392 2.34 -25.52 -18.22
C ASP A 392 2.10 -25.50 -19.74
N GLY A 393 2.30 -24.34 -20.36
CA GLY A 393 2.10 -24.12 -21.80
C GLY A 393 0.63 -23.96 -22.23
N VAL A 394 -0.31 -23.92 -21.30
CA VAL A 394 -1.75 -23.70 -21.56
C VAL A 394 -2.22 -22.41 -20.88
N TYR A 395 -3.11 -21.67 -21.53
CA TYR A 395 -3.77 -20.53 -20.90
C TYR A 395 -4.89 -21.00 -19.97
N ARG A 396 -4.83 -20.58 -18.71
CA ARG A 396 -5.87 -20.74 -17.69
C ARG A 396 -6.62 -19.42 -17.54
N THR A 397 -7.90 -19.51 -17.19
CA THR A 397 -8.76 -18.35 -16.92
C THR A 397 -9.32 -18.46 -15.51
N LEU A 398 -9.13 -17.41 -14.71
CA LEU A 398 -9.83 -17.19 -13.45
C LEU A 398 -11.02 -16.27 -13.71
N PRO A 399 -12.25 -16.78 -13.71
CA PRO A 399 -13.45 -15.95 -13.84
C PRO A 399 -13.82 -15.32 -12.50
N GLY A 400 -14.18 -14.03 -12.52
CA GLY A 400 -14.77 -13.34 -11.37
C GLY A 400 -16.26 -13.63 -11.23
N GLU A 401 -16.89 -13.01 -10.25
CA GLU A 401 -18.35 -13.05 -10.10
C GLU A 401 -19.03 -12.28 -11.27
N GLN A 402 -20.15 -12.81 -11.76
CA GLN A 402 -20.98 -12.09 -12.71
C GLN A 402 -21.80 -11.03 -11.97
N ARG A 403 -21.62 -9.77 -12.34
CA ARG A 403 -22.29 -8.62 -11.71
C ARG A 403 -23.28 -7.96 -12.67
N ARG A 404 -24.34 -7.39 -12.12
CA ARG A 404 -25.34 -6.60 -12.86
C ARG A 404 -24.96 -5.12 -12.83
N CYS A 405 -25.14 -4.43 -13.94
CA CYS A 405 -25.04 -2.97 -14.04
C CYS A 405 -26.31 -2.42 -14.70
N ASP A 406 -26.94 -1.44 -14.05
CA ASP A 406 -28.15 -0.77 -14.55
C ASP A 406 -27.84 0.56 -15.26
N GLU A 407 -26.59 1.04 -15.18
CA GLU A 407 -26.12 2.26 -15.83
C GLU A 407 -25.74 2.03 -17.29
N ASP A 408 -25.48 3.10 -18.06
CA ASP A 408 -25.02 3.00 -19.45
C ASP A 408 -23.50 2.82 -19.58
N ASN A 409 -22.76 3.17 -18.53
CA ASN A 409 -21.30 3.08 -18.49
C ASN A 409 -20.86 2.37 -17.20
N LEU A 410 -19.72 1.69 -17.27
CA LEU A 410 -19.13 0.96 -16.15
C LEU A 410 -17.75 1.52 -15.83
N VAL A 411 -17.47 1.78 -14.56
CA VAL A 411 -16.10 1.91 -14.07
C VAL A 411 -15.73 0.60 -13.39
N LEU A 412 -14.60 0.01 -13.77
CA LEU A 412 -14.12 -1.20 -13.11
C LEU A 412 -13.48 -0.83 -11.77
N ASP A 413 -14.00 -1.41 -10.69
CA ASP A 413 -13.36 -1.38 -9.37
C ASP A 413 -12.37 -2.55 -9.23
N TYR A 414 -11.31 -2.37 -8.41
CA TYR A 414 -10.36 -3.45 -8.17
C TYR A 414 -10.96 -4.62 -7.37
N ALA A 415 -12.04 -4.37 -6.62
CA ALA A 415 -12.72 -5.37 -5.80
C ALA A 415 -13.54 -6.39 -6.63
N ALA A 416 -13.77 -6.10 -7.92
CA ALA A 416 -14.41 -6.96 -8.90
C ALA A 416 -13.44 -7.98 -9.52
N LEU A 417 -12.14 -7.83 -9.28
CA LEU A 417 -11.14 -8.76 -9.79
C LEU A 417 -11.32 -10.14 -9.14
N PRO A 418 -11.14 -11.23 -9.91
CA PRO A 418 -11.24 -12.60 -9.38
C PRO A 418 -10.15 -12.95 -8.36
N CYS A 419 -9.07 -12.18 -8.32
CA CYS A 419 -7.95 -12.38 -7.41
C CYS A 419 -7.24 -11.05 -7.10
N ARG A 420 -6.49 -11.03 -5.99
CA ARG A 420 -5.55 -9.95 -5.68
C ARG A 420 -4.30 -10.05 -6.56
N PHE A 421 -3.55 -8.97 -6.63
CA PHE A 421 -2.26 -8.93 -7.32
C PHE A 421 -1.14 -8.62 -6.34
N LEU A 422 0.02 -9.26 -6.52
CA LEU A 422 1.26 -8.83 -5.90
C LEU A 422 1.88 -7.77 -6.79
N THR A 423 2.08 -6.56 -6.26
CA THR A 423 2.69 -5.45 -6.98
C THR A 423 4.02 -5.03 -6.38
N LEU A 424 5.03 -4.83 -7.23
CA LEU A 424 6.34 -4.32 -6.83
C LEU A 424 6.60 -3.00 -7.54
N TYR A 425 7.28 -2.11 -6.83
CA TYR A 425 7.79 -0.85 -7.37
C TYR A 425 9.26 -0.68 -7.00
N LEU A 426 10.09 -0.32 -7.98
CA LEU A 426 11.48 0.06 -7.78
C LEU A 426 11.55 1.56 -7.52
N ASP A 427 12.08 1.93 -6.35
CA ASP A 427 12.31 3.33 -6.00
C ASP A 427 13.15 4.05 -7.08
N PRO A 428 12.71 5.21 -7.61
CA PRO A 428 13.39 5.88 -8.71
C PRO A 428 14.84 6.27 -8.42
N THR A 429 15.13 6.71 -7.19
CA THR A 429 16.49 7.08 -6.79
C THR A 429 17.39 5.85 -6.77
N PHE A 430 16.88 4.73 -6.26
CA PHE A 430 17.61 3.47 -6.29
C PHE A 430 17.77 2.87 -7.69
N ALA A 431 16.80 3.10 -8.58
CA ALA A 431 16.84 2.65 -9.98
C ALA A 431 18.02 3.25 -10.78
N GLN A 432 18.57 4.38 -10.34
CA GLN A 432 19.73 5.03 -10.95
C GLN A 432 21.04 4.23 -10.79
N GLN A 433 21.10 3.34 -9.80
CA GLN A 433 22.30 2.54 -9.49
C GLN A 433 22.06 1.03 -9.54
N SER A 434 20.80 0.59 -9.60
CA SER A 434 20.42 -0.81 -9.45
C SER A 434 19.32 -1.25 -10.40
N ARG A 435 19.38 -2.51 -10.83
CA ARG A 435 18.23 -3.28 -11.33
C ARG A 435 17.85 -4.34 -10.31
N LEU A 436 16.58 -4.72 -10.26
CA LEU A 436 16.10 -5.82 -9.41
C LEU A 436 15.63 -6.98 -10.28
N GLY A 437 15.73 -8.20 -9.76
CA GLY A 437 15.07 -9.34 -10.37
C GLY A 437 15.06 -10.56 -9.47
N GLY A 438 14.24 -11.53 -9.84
CA GLY A 438 14.13 -12.79 -9.13
C GLY A 438 12.93 -13.62 -9.54
N PRO A 439 12.74 -14.77 -8.88
CA PRO A 439 11.57 -15.61 -9.09
C PRO A 439 10.35 -15.08 -8.32
N TYR A 440 9.19 -15.17 -8.97
CA TYR A 440 7.86 -15.02 -8.37
C TYR A 440 7.19 -16.40 -8.29
N HIS A 441 6.54 -16.66 -7.15
CA HIS A 441 5.85 -17.90 -6.86
C HIS A 441 4.43 -17.60 -6.39
N SER A 442 3.44 -18.28 -6.97
CA SER A 442 2.06 -18.29 -6.48
C SER A 442 1.42 -19.65 -6.73
N ALA A 443 1.17 -20.40 -5.65
CA ALA A 443 0.86 -21.82 -5.72
C ALA A 443 1.87 -22.56 -6.64
N ASP A 444 1.40 -23.27 -7.67
CA ASP A 444 2.25 -23.99 -8.63
C ASP A 444 2.75 -23.11 -9.79
N TRP A 445 2.38 -21.83 -9.82
CA TRP A 445 2.78 -20.92 -10.90
C TRP A 445 4.07 -20.19 -10.54
N ARG A 446 5.09 -20.38 -11.39
CA ARG A 446 6.40 -19.73 -11.25
C ARG A 446 6.69 -18.83 -12.43
N GLN A 447 7.11 -17.61 -12.15
CA GLN A 447 7.53 -16.64 -13.15
C GLN A 447 8.86 -15.99 -12.75
N THR A 448 9.47 -15.30 -13.69
CA THR A 448 10.59 -14.39 -13.40
C THR A 448 10.15 -12.98 -13.70
N TRP A 449 10.76 -12.05 -12.98
CA TRP A 449 10.53 -10.62 -13.16
C TRP A 449 11.84 -9.86 -13.05
N ALA A 450 11.86 -8.67 -13.64
CA ALA A 450 12.98 -7.75 -13.56
C ALA A 450 12.44 -6.32 -13.52
N LEU A 451 12.99 -5.50 -12.63
CA LEU A 451 12.71 -4.08 -12.52
C LEU A 451 13.95 -3.27 -12.87
N SER A 452 13.74 -2.15 -13.55
CA SER A 452 14.77 -1.19 -13.95
C SER A 452 14.16 0.22 -13.99
N ALA A 453 14.98 1.25 -14.22
CA ALA A 453 14.47 2.62 -14.37
C ALA A 453 13.40 2.74 -15.48
N SER A 454 13.53 1.99 -16.59
CA SER A 454 12.56 2.00 -17.69
C SER A 454 11.36 1.07 -17.47
N VAL A 455 11.46 0.11 -16.55
CA VAL A 455 10.39 -0.83 -16.18
C VAL A 455 10.33 -0.93 -14.66
N PRO A 456 9.82 0.10 -13.97
CA PRO A 456 9.90 0.18 -12.51
C PRO A 456 8.78 -0.56 -11.79
N TYR A 457 7.77 -1.04 -12.51
CA TYR A 457 6.60 -1.73 -11.95
C TYR A 457 6.57 -3.21 -12.34
N PHE A 458 6.07 -4.05 -11.42
CA PHE A 458 5.68 -5.44 -11.67
C PHE A 458 4.34 -5.72 -11.01
N SER A 459 3.49 -6.49 -11.67
CA SER A 459 2.19 -6.91 -11.17
C SER A 459 1.85 -8.32 -11.65
N ALA A 460 1.55 -9.23 -10.73
CA ALA A 460 1.14 -10.60 -11.04
C ALA A 460 -0.02 -11.08 -10.15
N PRO A 461 -0.95 -11.89 -10.69
CA PRO A 461 -2.11 -12.39 -9.94
C PRO A 461 -1.70 -13.39 -8.87
N ILE A 462 -2.28 -13.25 -7.68
CA ILE A 462 -2.15 -14.17 -6.55
C ILE A 462 -3.15 -15.32 -6.76
N LEU A 463 -2.66 -16.48 -7.17
CA LEU A 463 -3.45 -17.66 -7.52
C LEU A 463 -3.76 -18.57 -6.32
N GLY A 464 -2.99 -18.45 -5.24
CA GLY A 464 -3.16 -19.24 -4.02
C GLY A 464 -1.90 -19.27 -3.16
N ASP A 465 -1.95 -19.99 -2.05
CA ASP A 465 -0.82 -20.12 -1.15
C ASP A 465 0.08 -21.31 -1.51
N PRO A 466 1.42 -21.20 -1.31
CA PRO A 466 2.12 -19.98 -0.89
C PRO A 466 2.25 -18.98 -2.04
N THR A 467 2.20 -17.68 -1.73
CA THR A 467 2.57 -16.61 -2.66
C THR A 467 3.69 -15.75 -2.08
N PHE A 468 4.79 -15.62 -2.82
CA PHE A 468 5.93 -14.80 -2.44
C PHE A 468 6.85 -14.53 -3.64
N THR A 469 7.79 -13.62 -3.45
CA THR A 469 8.88 -13.40 -4.40
C THR A 469 10.20 -13.11 -3.72
N GLU A 470 11.26 -13.63 -4.31
CA GLU A 470 12.63 -13.32 -3.94
C GLU A 470 13.15 -12.20 -4.85
N ALA A 471 13.97 -11.31 -4.32
CA ALA A 471 14.57 -10.23 -5.09
C ALA A 471 16.07 -10.14 -4.83
N THR A 472 16.83 -9.92 -5.91
CA THR A 472 18.24 -9.57 -5.87
C THR A 472 18.43 -8.23 -6.57
N ALA A 473 19.14 -7.32 -5.90
CA ALA A 473 19.64 -6.10 -6.53
C ALA A 473 20.96 -6.38 -7.24
N TYR A 474 21.06 -5.94 -8.48
CA TYR A 474 22.27 -6.02 -9.28
C TYR A 474 22.74 -4.61 -9.63
N SER A 475 24.03 -4.37 -9.44
CA SER A 475 24.66 -3.08 -9.75
C SER A 475 24.58 -2.78 -11.26
N LEU A 476 24.40 -1.52 -11.60
CA LEU A 476 24.52 -1.06 -13.00
C LEU A 476 25.98 -0.82 -13.41
N SER A 477 26.89 -0.60 -12.46
CA SER A 477 28.29 -0.21 -12.71
C SER A 477 29.31 -1.31 -12.40
N GLY A 478 28.91 -2.58 -12.37
CA GLY A 478 29.79 -3.72 -12.11
C GLY A 478 29.03 -5.01 -11.83
N ASP A 479 29.70 -6.00 -11.24
CA ASP A 479 29.14 -7.34 -11.00
C ASP A 479 28.52 -7.50 -9.58
N GLY A 480 28.30 -6.40 -8.86
CA GLY A 480 27.74 -6.43 -7.52
C GLY A 480 26.31 -6.99 -7.52
N ALA A 481 26.04 -7.96 -6.64
CA ALA A 481 24.72 -8.54 -6.44
C ALA A 481 24.43 -8.68 -4.94
N VAL A 482 23.30 -8.13 -4.49
CA VAL A 482 22.88 -8.15 -3.08
C VAL A 482 21.43 -8.65 -3.01
N PRO A 483 21.17 -9.83 -2.42
CA PRO A 483 19.81 -10.33 -2.24
C PRO A 483 19.08 -9.54 -1.14
N LEU A 484 17.76 -9.40 -1.25
CA LEU A 484 16.94 -9.01 -0.11
C LEU A 484 17.03 -10.10 0.97
N PRO A 485 17.04 -9.73 2.27
CA PRO A 485 17.24 -10.68 3.36
C PRO A 485 16.07 -11.66 3.54
N ALA A 486 14.88 -11.31 3.06
CA ALA A 486 13.69 -12.15 3.17
C ALA A 486 12.76 -11.98 1.96
N PRO A 487 11.97 -13.03 1.62
CA PRO A 487 10.97 -12.94 0.56
C PRO A 487 9.92 -11.85 0.82
N ILE A 488 9.38 -11.32 -0.27
CA ILE A 488 8.30 -10.35 -0.28
C ILE A 488 6.98 -11.11 -0.46
N VAL A 489 6.04 -10.90 0.48
CA VAL A 489 4.73 -11.56 0.51
C VAL A 489 3.55 -10.60 0.32
N GLN A 490 3.84 -9.29 0.27
CA GLN A 490 2.86 -8.21 0.08
C GLN A 490 3.38 -7.21 -0.94
N ASN A 491 2.50 -6.32 -1.39
CA ASN A 491 2.90 -5.20 -2.25
C ASN A 491 4.08 -4.45 -1.63
N ALA A 492 5.11 -4.12 -2.41
CA ALA A 492 6.31 -3.52 -1.84
C ALA A 492 6.94 -2.49 -2.77
N THR A 493 7.42 -1.40 -2.17
CA THR A 493 8.42 -0.54 -2.80
C THR A 493 9.79 -0.92 -2.29
N ILE A 494 10.69 -1.20 -3.22
CA ILE A 494 12.05 -1.66 -2.94
C ILE A 494 12.99 -0.53 -3.28
N GLY A 495 13.69 -0.02 -2.28
CA GLY A 495 14.72 1.01 -2.41
C GLY A 495 15.98 0.62 -1.64
N ALA A 496 16.94 1.53 -1.55
CA ALA A 496 18.21 1.26 -0.88
C ALA A 496 18.02 0.87 0.60
N TYR A 497 17.12 1.55 1.32
CA TYR A 497 16.79 1.24 2.72
C TYR A 497 16.16 -0.15 2.93
N SER A 498 15.67 -0.81 1.89
CA SER A 498 15.18 -2.19 1.96
C SER A 498 16.30 -3.21 2.18
N PHE A 499 17.57 -2.77 2.12
CA PHE A 499 18.77 -3.56 2.37
C PHE A 499 19.42 -3.16 3.70
N PRO A 500 19.77 -4.13 4.57
CA PRO A 500 20.52 -3.87 5.80
C PRO A 500 21.83 -3.09 5.55
N GLN A 501 22.47 -3.34 4.41
CA GLN A 501 23.74 -2.75 3.99
C GLN A 501 23.70 -1.22 3.80
N PHE A 502 22.51 -0.63 3.60
CA PHE A 502 22.38 0.80 3.34
C PHE A 502 22.26 1.63 4.61
N GLY A 503 22.85 2.82 4.61
CA GLY A 503 22.78 3.78 5.72
C GLY A 503 23.86 3.56 6.77
N ALA A 504 23.54 3.87 8.03
CA ALA A 504 24.51 3.73 9.12
C ALA A 504 24.89 2.26 9.35
N GLN A 505 26.18 2.01 9.52
CA GLN A 505 26.77 0.70 9.79
C GLN A 505 27.69 0.80 11.00
N GLN A 506 27.91 -0.33 11.67
CA GLN A 506 28.87 -0.41 12.76
C GLN A 506 29.56 -1.76 12.84
N ALA A 507 30.76 -1.76 13.41
CA ALA A 507 31.54 -2.96 13.70
C ALA A 507 32.34 -2.76 15.00
N THR A 508 32.29 -3.73 15.88
CA THR A 508 33.17 -3.82 17.04
C THR A 508 34.54 -4.30 16.57
N ILE A 509 35.53 -3.43 16.70
CA ILE A 509 36.93 -3.74 16.38
C ILE A 509 37.63 -4.06 17.69
N THR A 510 38.20 -5.26 17.78
CA THR A 510 39.00 -5.68 18.93
C THR A 510 40.43 -5.94 18.47
N VAL A 511 41.40 -5.26 19.07
CA VAL A 511 42.81 -5.38 18.74
C VAL A 511 43.53 -6.18 19.82
N ARG A 512 44.22 -7.25 19.42
CA ARG A 512 45.10 -7.99 20.31
C ARG A 512 46.53 -7.48 20.14
N LEU A 513 47.01 -6.82 21.18
CA LEU A 513 48.37 -6.32 21.25
C LEU A 513 49.30 -7.39 21.85
N PRO A 514 50.54 -7.52 21.33
CA PRO A 514 51.54 -8.38 21.94
C PRO A 514 51.98 -7.78 23.29
N PRO A 515 52.38 -8.59 24.29
CA PRO A 515 52.64 -8.11 25.66
C PRO A 515 53.66 -6.96 25.77
N GLN A 516 54.59 -6.89 24.81
CA GLN A 516 55.64 -5.89 24.75
C GLN A 516 55.21 -4.56 24.10
N SER A 517 54.04 -4.48 23.46
CA SER A 517 53.58 -3.25 22.79
C SER A 517 52.63 -2.46 23.68
N LEU A 518 52.94 -1.17 23.90
CA LEU A 518 52.09 -0.29 24.71
C LEU A 518 50.82 0.14 23.96
N SER A 519 50.87 0.26 22.64
CA SER A 519 49.74 0.68 21.81
C SER A 519 49.92 0.31 20.34
N ALA A 520 48.82 0.28 19.58
CA ALA A 520 48.86 0.25 18.12
C ALA A 520 47.91 1.30 17.53
N VAL A 521 48.33 1.94 16.44
CA VAL A 521 47.48 2.84 15.65
C VAL A 521 46.99 2.09 14.42
N LEU A 522 45.69 2.17 14.16
CA LEU A 522 45.08 1.66 12.93
C LEU A 522 44.35 2.78 12.21
N SER A 523 44.54 2.86 10.89
CA SER A 523 43.74 3.70 10.00
C SER A 523 42.60 2.86 9.42
N PHE A 524 41.39 3.40 9.36
CA PHE A 524 40.19 2.78 8.81
C PHE A 524 39.66 3.59 7.63
N GLN A 525 39.13 2.91 6.62
CA GLN A 525 38.53 3.53 5.43
C GLN A 525 37.23 2.78 5.06
N PRO A 526 36.08 3.48 4.96
CA PRO A 526 34.86 2.91 4.37
C PRO A 526 35.05 2.59 2.88
N GLN A 527 34.37 1.58 2.36
CA GLN A 527 34.52 1.16 0.96
C GLN A 527 33.99 2.18 -0.05
N ASP A 528 32.99 2.97 0.32
CA ASP A 528 32.39 4.02 -0.50
C ASP A 528 32.98 5.41 -0.22
N SER A 529 34.07 5.52 0.53
CA SER A 529 34.70 6.79 0.88
C SER A 529 36.22 6.77 0.80
N GLU A 530 36.79 7.89 0.33
CA GLU A 530 38.24 8.12 0.41
C GLU A 530 38.69 8.65 1.79
N ARG A 531 37.74 8.97 2.68
CA ARG A 531 38.06 9.49 4.00
C ARG A 531 38.61 8.39 4.90
N THR A 532 39.77 8.65 5.49
CA THR A 532 40.36 7.78 6.51
C THR A 532 40.14 8.35 7.91
N SER A 533 40.12 7.45 8.91
CA SER A 533 40.09 7.82 10.32
C SER A 533 41.08 6.96 11.09
N GLU A 534 41.76 7.52 12.09
CA GLU A 534 42.76 6.81 12.88
C GLU A 534 42.26 6.54 14.29
N ARG A 535 42.62 5.37 14.83
CA ARG A 535 42.38 5.01 16.23
C ARG A 535 43.59 4.34 16.85
N THR A 536 43.88 4.75 18.08
CA THR A 536 44.91 4.15 18.93
C THR A 536 44.26 3.17 19.89
N PHE A 537 44.81 1.96 19.96
CA PHE A 537 44.40 0.89 20.84
C PHE A 537 45.49 0.64 21.89
N THR A 538 45.07 0.29 23.11
CA THR A 538 45.96 -0.06 24.23
C THR A 538 45.44 -1.32 24.92
N HIS A 539 46.21 -1.92 25.82
CA HIS A 539 45.73 -3.08 26.60
C HIS A 539 44.51 -2.75 27.49
N SER A 540 44.34 -1.50 27.92
CA SER A 540 43.18 -1.06 28.71
C SER A 540 41.98 -0.66 27.85
N GLN A 541 42.20 -0.37 26.57
CA GLN A 541 41.16 -0.05 25.59
C GLN A 541 41.40 -0.85 24.30
N PRO A 542 41.22 -2.18 24.34
CA PRO A 542 41.49 -3.04 23.20
C PRO A 542 40.37 -3.01 22.16
N SER A 543 39.21 -2.43 22.48
CA SER A 543 38.03 -2.46 21.63
C SER A 543 37.45 -1.08 21.36
N PHE A 544 36.93 -0.88 20.15
CA PHE A 544 36.28 0.34 19.70
C PHE A 544 35.16 0.01 18.70
N VAL A 545 34.04 0.72 18.78
CA VAL A 545 32.95 0.60 17.80
C VAL A 545 33.22 1.56 16.64
N TYR A 546 33.64 1.01 15.51
CA TYR A 546 33.78 1.76 14.27
C TYR A 546 32.41 1.96 13.64
N LYS A 547 32.10 3.20 13.25
CA LYS A 547 30.82 3.58 12.63
C LYS A 547 31.08 4.31 11.32
N TRP A 548 30.33 3.97 10.29
CA TRP A 548 30.37 4.63 8.98
C TRP A 548 28.98 4.65 8.36
N ASN A 549 28.79 5.46 7.32
CA ASN A 549 27.54 5.53 6.57
C ASN A 549 27.79 5.01 5.15
N VAL A 550 26.92 4.14 4.68
CA VAL A 550 26.96 3.53 3.35
C VAL A 550 25.93 4.20 2.44
N THR A 551 26.40 4.67 1.29
CA THR A 551 25.62 5.33 0.23
C THR A 551 25.35 4.44 -0.98
N SER A 552 25.99 3.27 -1.05
CA SER A 552 25.71 2.24 -2.04
C SER A 552 25.73 0.85 -1.41
N ILE A 553 24.67 0.07 -1.61
CA ILE A 553 24.54 -1.27 -1.00
C ILE A 553 25.61 -2.26 -1.48
N PHE A 554 26.26 -1.98 -2.62
CA PHE A 554 27.30 -2.82 -3.21
C PHE A 554 28.70 -2.54 -2.61
N ALA A 555 28.83 -1.50 -1.78
CA ALA A 555 30.08 -1.04 -1.20
C ALA A 555 29.94 -0.78 0.30
N ALA A 556 29.40 -1.76 1.04
CA ALA A 556 29.05 -1.60 2.45
C ALA A 556 30.21 -1.83 3.43
N GLY A 557 31.35 -2.35 2.96
CA GLY A 557 32.46 -2.74 3.82
C GLY A 557 33.32 -1.58 4.31
N PHE A 558 34.34 -1.93 5.08
CA PHE A 558 35.45 -1.07 5.44
C PHE A 558 36.76 -1.87 5.38
N ARG A 559 37.89 -1.17 5.34
CA ARG A 559 39.23 -1.77 5.43
C ARG A 559 40.06 -1.03 6.46
N TYR A 560 41.12 -1.67 6.93
CA TYR A 560 42.03 -1.11 7.91
C TYR A 560 43.50 -1.35 7.54
N LYS A 561 44.41 -0.57 8.09
CA LYS A 561 45.86 -0.80 7.99
C LYS A 561 46.60 -0.30 9.22
N THR A 562 47.78 -0.86 9.45
CA THR A 562 48.80 -0.25 10.33
C THR A 562 49.52 0.88 9.57
N PRO A 563 50.29 1.76 10.25
CA PRO A 563 50.95 2.90 9.59
C PRO A 563 51.92 2.50 8.47
N THR A 564 52.57 1.34 8.62
CA THR A 564 53.56 0.79 7.68
C THR A 564 53.03 -0.36 6.84
N GLY A 565 51.82 -0.86 7.11
CA GLY A 565 51.25 -2.02 6.46
C GLY A 565 50.39 -1.70 5.22
N PRO A 566 50.12 -2.68 4.37
CA PRO A 566 49.13 -2.55 3.31
C PRO A 566 47.72 -2.46 3.90
N TRP A 567 46.79 -1.94 3.10
CA TRP A 567 45.37 -2.05 3.41
C TRP A 567 44.93 -3.51 3.45
N SER A 568 44.09 -3.85 4.43
CA SER A 568 43.35 -5.10 4.43
C SER A 568 42.42 -5.18 3.21
N PRO A 569 41.94 -6.38 2.85
CA PRO A 569 40.72 -6.51 2.07
C PRO A 569 39.57 -5.75 2.74
N TYR A 570 38.55 -5.40 1.96
CA TYR A 570 37.30 -4.91 2.52
C TYR A 570 36.59 -6.02 3.29
N VAL A 571 36.13 -5.69 4.49
CA VAL A 571 35.43 -6.58 5.42
C VAL A 571 34.14 -5.91 5.89
N THR A 572 33.22 -6.70 6.43
CA THR A 572 31.96 -6.26 7.03
C THR A 572 31.81 -6.86 8.44
N GLY A 573 31.11 -6.17 9.33
CA GLY A 573 30.85 -6.63 10.70
C GLY A 573 32.09 -6.64 11.60
N ASP A 574 31.93 -7.18 12.81
CA ASP A 574 32.93 -7.19 13.88
C ASP A 574 34.26 -7.83 13.45
N GLN A 575 35.37 -7.23 13.87
CA GLN A 575 36.72 -7.69 13.52
C GLN A 575 37.59 -7.88 14.75
N THR A 576 38.40 -8.95 14.73
CA THR A 576 39.51 -9.12 15.67
C THR A 576 40.83 -9.01 14.89
N ILE A 577 41.69 -8.07 15.30
CA ILE A 577 42.94 -7.74 14.61
C ILE A 577 44.10 -8.09 15.53
N ASP A 578 44.92 -9.07 15.13
CA ASP A 578 46.12 -9.45 15.87
C ASP A 578 47.33 -8.64 15.36
N ILE A 579 47.89 -7.79 16.22
CA ILE A 579 49.11 -7.06 15.91
C ILE A 579 50.29 -7.98 16.22
N LYS A 580 51.06 -8.36 15.20
CA LYS A 580 52.30 -9.10 15.40
C LYS A 580 53.34 -8.14 15.99
N GLY A 581 54.00 -8.57 17.06
CA GLY A 581 55.16 -7.84 17.59
C GLY A 581 56.28 -7.87 16.57
N ASP A 582 57.04 -6.79 16.46
CA ASP A 582 58.33 -6.84 15.78
C ASP A 582 59.17 -7.91 16.50
N THR A 583 59.45 -9.01 15.81
CA THR A 583 60.48 -9.95 16.26
C THR A 583 61.80 -9.17 16.27
N PRO A 584 62.50 -9.09 17.41
CA PRO A 584 63.79 -8.42 17.51
C PRO A 584 64.83 -9.06 16.60
#